data_AF-A0A7X9JMN2-F1
#
_entry.id   AF-A0A7X9JMN2-F1
#
_cell.length_a   1.000
_cell.length_b   1.000
_cell.length_c   1.000
_cell.angle_alpha   90.00
_cell.angle_beta   90.00
_cell.angle_gamma   90.00
#
_symmetry.space_group_name_H-M   'P 1'
#
loop_
_entity.id
_entity.type
_entity.pdbx_description
1 polymer ?
#
loop_
_entity_poly.entity_id
_entity_poly.type
_entity_poly.pdbx_seq_one_letter_code
_entity_poly.pdbx_strand_id
1 'polypeptide(L)'
;MNNIKIIITEPTEIENTKSVGCFFIEDSIRKSGYNIKYVEFEKLKDETADIILFSIHHVKDLFYLAKLYKYKKNIWIGGGHVMNNPYPFLHFFDIICVGEGEEWIIKILDIIQEYGIENINEI
;
A
#
# COMPACT_ATOMS: atom_id res chain seq x y z
N MET A 1 -0.12 -16.86 15.15
CA MET A 1 -0.58 -15.93 14.11
C MET A 1 0.62 -15.48 13.31
N ASN A 2 0.61 -15.64 11.99
CA ASN A 2 1.68 -15.10 11.15
C ASN A 2 1.64 -13.58 11.27
N ASN A 3 2.75 -12.98 11.69
CA ASN A 3 2.83 -11.53 11.92
C ASN A 3 3.09 -10.83 10.57
N ILE A 4 2.02 -10.44 9.87
CA ILE A 4 2.09 -9.76 8.59
C ILE A 4 2.81 -8.41 8.78
N LYS A 5 3.87 -8.18 8.02
CA LYS A 5 4.62 -6.92 8.02
C LYS A 5 4.03 -5.97 7.00
N ILE A 6 3.42 -4.89 7.47
CA ILE A 6 2.77 -3.90 6.61
C ILE A 6 3.58 -2.61 6.62
N ILE A 7 3.88 -2.12 5.42
CA ILE A 7 4.42 -0.78 5.23
C ILE A 7 3.38 0.07 4.52
N ILE A 8 3.31 1.36 4.87
CA ILE A 8 2.66 2.39 4.07
C ILE A 8 3.67 3.44 3.64
N THR A 9 3.51 3.92 2.41
CA THR A 9 4.36 4.94 1.82
C THR A 9 3.55 5.85 0.89
N GLU A 10 4.11 7.03 0.62
CA GLU A 10 3.58 7.99 -0.33
C GLU A 10 4.67 8.25 -1.39
N PRO A 11 4.48 7.82 -2.64
CA PRO A 11 5.46 7.97 -3.71
C PRO A 11 5.47 9.40 -4.26
N THR A 12 5.85 10.34 -3.40
CA THR A 12 5.87 11.78 -3.67
C THR A 12 7.11 12.42 -3.05
N GLU A 13 7.28 13.72 -3.26
CA GLU A 13 8.36 14.51 -2.64
C GLU A 13 8.20 14.53 -1.12
N ILE A 14 9.31 14.49 -0.37
CA ILE A 14 9.29 14.35 1.09
C ILE A 14 8.45 15.42 1.81
N GLU A 15 8.36 16.62 1.22
CA GLU A 15 7.59 17.77 1.71
C GLU A 15 6.08 17.52 1.69
N ASN A 16 5.62 16.61 0.81
CA ASN A 16 4.22 16.28 0.57
C ASN A 16 3.81 14.95 1.23
N THR A 17 4.65 14.43 2.13
CA THR A 17 4.41 13.18 2.86
C THR A 17 3.63 13.40 4.17
N LYS A 18 3.19 12.29 4.78
CA LYS A 18 2.39 12.24 6.00
C LYS A 18 1.05 12.95 5.83
N SER A 19 0.38 12.67 4.72
CA SER A 19 -0.97 13.15 4.48
C SER A 19 -1.93 12.67 5.57
N VAL A 20 -3.00 13.44 5.76
CA VAL A 20 -4.08 13.09 6.68
C VAL A 20 -4.72 11.74 6.30
N GLY A 21 -4.84 11.45 5.01
CA GLY A 21 -5.34 10.16 4.53
C GLY A 21 -4.44 9.01 4.96
N CYS A 22 -3.12 9.14 4.78
CA CYS A 22 -2.15 8.14 5.26
C CYS A 22 -2.27 7.93 6.77
N PHE A 23 -2.42 9.00 7.55
CA PHE A 23 -2.61 8.91 8.99
C PHE A 23 -3.87 8.12 9.37
N PHE A 24 -5.01 8.33 8.70
CA PHE A 24 -6.24 7.58 9.00
C PHE A 24 -6.13 6.10 8.67
N ILE A 25 -5.47 5.76 7.55
CA ILE A 25 -5.19 4.36 7.21
C ILE A 25 -4.32 3.71 8.29
N GLU A 26 -3.23 4.37 8.69
CA GLU A 26 -2.35 3.87 9.75
C GLU A 26 -3.07 3.67 11.08
N ASP A 27 -3.87 4.65 11.52
CA ASP A 27 -4.64 4.58 12.76
C ASP A 27 -5.67 3.44 12.73
N SER A 28 -6.37 3.29 11.61
CA SER A 28 -7.39 2.23 11.43
C SER A 28 -6.76 0.84 11.47
N ILE A 29 -5.64 0.63 10.78
CA ILE A 29 -4.92 -0.64 10.77
C ILE A 29 -4.39 -0.98 12.17
N ARG A 30 -3.82 0.00 12.89
CA ARG A 30 -3.34 -0.20 14.27
C ARG A 30 -4.48 -0.54 15.23
N LYS A 31 -5.63 0.13 15.11
CA LYS A 31 -6.84 -0.15 15.91
C LYS A 31 -7.38 -1.56 15.67
N SER A 32 -7.22 -2.09 14.46
CA SER A 32 -7.56 -3.47 14.12
C SER A 32 -6.52 -4.50 14.57
N GLY A 33 -5.47 -4.08 15.28
CA GLY A 33 -4.47 -4.97 15.88
C GLY A 33 -3.31 -5.36 14.96
N TYR A 34 -3.24 -4.81 13.75
CA TYR A 34 -2.14 -5.03 12.83
C TYR A 34 -0.98 -4.06 13.09
N ASN A 35 0.24 -4.52 12.83
CA ASN A 35 1.42 -3.66 12.90
C ASN A 35 1.70 -3.03 11.54
N ILE A 36 1.80 -1.71 11.50
CA ILE A 36 2.07 -0.93 10.30
C ILE A 36 3.14 0.12 10.56
N LYS A 37 4.08 0.20 9.62
CA LYS A 37 5.18 1.17 9.64
C LYS A 37 5.06 2.12 8.46
N TYR A 38 5.09 3.42 8.74
CA TYR A 38 5.31 4.42 7.70
C TYR A 38 6.78 4.40 7.25
N VAL A 39 7.01 4.38 5.94
CA VAL A 39 8.35 4.46 5.36
C VAL A 39 8.35 5.49 4.23
N GLU A 40 9.32 6.41 4.26
CA GLU A 40 9.57 7.33 3.14
C GLU A 40 9.91 6.54 1.87
N PHE A 41 9.32 6.94 0.75
CA PHE A 41 9.42 6.20 -0.52
C PHE A 41 10.87 5.85 -0.94
N GLU A 42 11.80 6.79 -0.79
CA GLU A 42 13.22 6.61 -1.15
C GLU A 42 13.95 5.55 -0.30
N LYS A 43 13.43 5.26 0.90
CA LYS A 43 13.97 4.26 1.84
C LYS A 43 13.31 2.89 1.68
N LEU A 44 12.26 2.78 0.86
CA LEU A 44 11.46 1.55 0.73
C LEU A 44 12.29 0.34 0.28
N LYS A 45 13.32 0.56 -0.53
CA LYS A 45 14.23 -0.49 -1.02
C LYS A 45 15.05 -1.18 0.08
N ASP A 46 15.22 -0.51 1.23
CA ASP A 46 16.03 -0.96 2.35
C ASP A 46 15.19 -1.69 3.42
N GLU A 47 13.88 -1.86 3.15
CA GLU A 47 12.91 -2.41 4.09
C GLU A 47 12.39 -3.78 3.65
N THR A 48 11.89 -4.55 4.61
CA THR A 48 11.20 -5.83 4.36
C THR A 48 9.75 -5.73 4.81
N ALA A 49 8.82 -5.96 3.91
CA ALA A 49 7.39 -6.06 4.20
C ALA A 49 6.78 -7.23 3.44
N ASP A 50 5.61 -7.66 3.87
CA ASP A 50 4.76 -8.59 3.12
C ASP A 50 3.82 -7.81 2.19
N ILE A 51 3.30 -6.69 2.70
CA ILE A 51 2.35 -5.81 2.02
C ILE A 51 2.89 -4.38 2.07
N ILE A 52 2.80 -3.69 0.94
CA ILE A 52 3.11 -2.27 0.83
C ILE A 52 1.87 -1.53 0.34
N LEU A 53 1.40 -0.61 1.16
CA LEU A 53 0.30 0.31 0.86
C LEU A 53 0.87 1.59 0.26
N PHE A 54 0.32 2.02 -0.86
CA PHE A 54 0.71 3.25 -1.56
C PHE A 54 -0.44 4.24 -1.56
N SER A 55 -0.27 5.35 -0.82
CA SER A 55 -1.16 6.50 -0.89
C SER A 55 -0.72 7.42 -2.03
N ILE A 56 -1.44 7.41 -3.14
CA ILE A 56 -1.12 8.20 -4.33
C ILE A 56 -1.78 9.56 -4.25
N HIS A 57 -1.01 10.63 -4.43
CA HIS A 57 -1.49 12.02 -4.32
C HIS A 57 -1.70 12.67 -5.69
N HIS A 58 -1.04 12.18 -6.73
CA HIS A 58 -1.18 12.73 -8.06
C HIS A 58 -0.88 11.67 -9.14
N VAL A 59 -1.45 11.85 -10.35
CA VAL A 59 -1.15 10.97 -11.49
C VAL A 59 0.35 10.92 -11.82
N LYS A 60 1.06 12.02 -11.56
CA LYS A 60 2.52 12.12 -11.76
C LYS A 60 3.32 11.19 -10.85
N ASP A 61 2.73 10.70 -9.77
CA ASP A 61 3.41 9.80 -8.85
C ASP A 61 3.74 8.43 -9.49
N LEU A 62 3.14 8.13 -10.65
CA LEU A 62 3.48 6.95 -11.46
C LEU A 62 4.99 6.88 -11.76
N PHE A 63 5.66 8.03 -11.93
CA PHE A 63 7.09 8.05 -12.25
C PHE A 63 7.95 7.60 -11.07
N TYR A 64 7.50 7.81 -9.83
CA TYR A 64 8.14 7.25 -8.65
C TYR A 64 7.92 5.74 -8.63
N LEU A 65 6.67 5.28 -8.77
CA LEU A 65 6.34 3.83 -8.80
C LEU A 65 7.17 3.06 -9.84
N ALA A 66 7.31 3.60 -11.05
CA ALA A 66 8.10 3.00 -12.12
C ALA A 66 9.58 2.75 -11.73
N LYS A 67 10.18 3.62 -10.91
CA LYS A 67 11.56 3.44 -10.42
C LYS A 67 11.71 2.23 -9.49
N LEU A 68 10.69 1.96 -8.68
CA LEU A 68 10.71 0.87 -7.69
C LEU A 68 10.13 -0.44 -8.22
N TYR A 69 9.31 -0.40 -9.26
CA TYR A 69 8.59 -1.57 -9.75
C TYR A 69 9.51 -2.76 -10.09
N LYS A 70 10.71 -2.50 -10.61
CA LYS A 70 11.73 -3.54 -10.88
C LYS A 70 12.20 -4.31 -9.63
N TYR A 71 11.90 -3.82 -8.43
CA TYR A 71 12.23 -4.45 -7.15
C TYR A 71 11.00 -5.06 -6.46
N LYS A 72 9.83 -5.04 -7.09
CA LYS A 72 8.59 -5.58 -6.51
C LYS A 72 8.75 -7.08 -6.21
N LYS A 73 8.64 -7.42 -4.92
CA LYS A 73 8.58 -8.81 -4.42
C LYS A 73 7.36 -9.06 -3.51
N ASN A 74 6.57 -8.01 -3.28
CA ASN A 74 5.55 -7.94 -2.24
C ASN A 74 4.19 -7.63 -2.87
N ILE A 75 3.12 -7.76 -2.08
CA ILE A 75 1.80 -7.29 -2.48
C ILE A 75 1.81 -5.76 -2.42
N TRP A 76 1.51 -5.13 -3.54
CA TRP A 76 1.39 -3.68 -3.66
C TRP A 76 -0.09 -3.30 -3.77
N ILE A 77 -0.56 -2.53 -2.80
CA ILE A 77 -1.94 -2.05 -2.77
C ILE A 77 -1.94 -0.54 -2.95
N GLY A 78 -2.64 -0.06 -3.99
CA GLY A 78 -2.74 1.37 -4.30
C GLY A 78 -4.06 1.98 -3.83
N GLY A 79 -4.03 3.24 -3.40
CA GLY A 79 -5.22 4.03 -3.06
C GLY A 79 -5.02 5.52 -3.33
N GLY A 80 -5.99 6.35 -2.94
CA GLY A 80 -5.94 7.81 -3.13
C GLY A 80 -6.30 8.24 -4.55
N HIS A 81 -5.50 9.10 -5.18
CA HIS A 81 -5.78 9.67 -6.50
C HIS A 81 -5.84 8.65 -7.65
N VAL A 82 -5.41 7.40 -7.42
CA VAL A 82 -5.63 6.27 -8.35
C VAL A 82 -7.11 6.10 -8.69
N MET A 83 -8.01 6.45 -7.76
CA MET A 83 -9.46 6.37 -7.96
C MET A 83 -9.98 7.17 -9.16
N ASN A 84 -9.35 8.31 -9.47
CA ASN A 84 -9.82 9.19 -10.54
C ASN A 84 -9.46 8.66 -11.93
N ASN A 85 -8.36 7.92 -12.04
CA ASN A 85 -7.94 7.26 -13.27
C ASN A 85 -7.02 6.08 -12.93
N PRO A 86 -7.59 4.88 -12.69
CA PRO A 86 -6.81 3.73 -12.25
C PRO A 86 -5.97 3.13 -13.38
N TYR A 87 -6.33 3.38 -14.64
CA TYR A 87 -5.77 2.68 -15.80
C TYR A 87 -4.24 2.75 -15.89
N PRO A 88 -3.58 3.91 -15.69
CA PRO A 88 -2.11 3.99 -15.70
C PRO A 88 -1.44 3.22 -14.56
N PHE A 89 -2.19 2.92 -13.49
CA PHE A 89 -1.69 2.31 -12.27
C PHE A 89 -1.90 0.79 -12.20
N LEU A 90 -2.75 0.24 -13.06
CA LEU A 90 -3.09 -1.20 -13.10
C LEU A 90 -1.87 -2.09 -13.27
N HIS A 91 -0.81 -1.61 -13.92
CA HIS A 91 0.42 -2.37 -14.12
C HIS A 91 1.28 -2.46 -12.87
N PHE A 92 1.08 -1.59 -11.87
CA PHE A 92 1.92 -1.51 -10.68
C PHE A 92 1.34 -2.26 -9.47
N PHE A 93 0.03 -2.19 -9.28
CA PHE A 93 -0.64 -2.68 -8.09
C PHE A 93 -1.31 -4.04 -8.32
N ASP A 94 -1.23 -4.90 -7.32
CA ASP A 94 -2.00 -6.15 -7.28
C ASP A 94 -3.46 -5.87 -6.91
N ILE A 95 -3.68 -4.86 -6.05
CA ILE A 95 -4.99 -4.42 -5.60
C ILE A 95 -5.05 -2.89 -5.67
N ILE A 96 -6.15 -2.35 -6.19
CA ILE A 96 -6.45 -0.91 -6.13
C ILE A 96 -7.70 -0.72 -5.28
N CYS A 97 -7.56 0.00 -4.17
CA CYS A 97 -8.68 0.40 -3.33
C CYS A 97 -9.37 1.63 -3.94
N VAL A 98 -10.66 1.49 -4.25
CA VAL A 98 -11.52 2.58 -4.74
C VAL A 98 -12.59 2.87 -3.69
N GLY A 99 -12.62 4.10 -3.20
CA GLY A 99 -13.45 4.57 -2.09
C GLY A 99 -12.65 4.78 -0.80
N GLU A 100 -13.31 4.61 0.33
CA GLU A 100 -12.73 4.73 1.68
C GLU A 100 -11.78 3.56 1.94
N GLY A 101 -10.48 3.84 2.08
CA GLY A 101 -9.44 2.81 2.16
C GLY A 101 -9.38 2.13 3.52
N GLU A 102 -9.84 2.79 4.58
CA GLU A 102 -9.77 2.34 5.97
C GLU A 102 -10.44 0.98 6.15
N GLU A 103 -11.69 0.85 5.68
CA GLU A 103 -12.45 -0.40 5.80
C GLU A 103 -11.96 -1.47 4.83
N TRP A 104 -11.64 -1.09 3.58
CA TRP A 104 -11.17 -2.03 2.56
C TRP A 104 -9.85 -2.68 2.93
N ILE A 105 -8.89 -1.91 3.44
CA ILE A 105 -7.59 -2.46 3.82
C ILE A 105 -7.73 -3.43 4.98
N ILE A 106 -8.55 -3.14 5.99
CA ILE A 106 -8.77 -4.09 7.10
C ILE A 106 -9.33 -5.41 6.57
N LYS A 107 -10.35 -5.38 5.71
CA LYS A 107 -10.92 -6.59 5.09
C LYS A 107 -9.90 -7.39 4.29
N ILE A 108 -9.05 -6.71 3.51
CA ILE A 108 -7.99 -7.36 2.74
C ILE A 108 -6.98 -8.01 3.69
N LEU A 109 -6.58 -7.32 4.75
CA LEU A 109 -5.64 -7.86 5.75
C LEU A 109 -6.21 -9.09 6.46
N ASP A 110 -7.50 -9.07 6.84
CA ASP A 110 -8.17 -10.21 7.47
C ASP A 110 -8.20 -11.43 6.54
N ILE A 111 -8.51 -11.24 5.26
CA ILE A 111 -8.46 -12.31 4.25
C ILE A 111 -7.04 -12.85 4.11
N ILE A 112 -6.02 -11.98 4.02
CA ILE A 112 -4.62 -12.41 3.94
C ILE A 112 -4.20 -13.17 5.20
N GLN A 113 -4.67 -12.74 6.36
CA GLN A 113 -4.37 -13.36 7.64
C GLN A 113 -4.99 -14.76 7.77
N GLU A 114 -6.19 -14.96 7.21
CA GLU A 114 -6.93 -16.23 7.20
C GLU A 114 -6.34 -17.23 6.19
N TYR A 115 -6.11 -16.79 4.95
CA TYR A 115 -5.72 -17.67 3.84
C TYR A 115 -4.22 -17.72 3.57
N GLY A 116 -3.43 -16.79 4.12
CA GLY A 116 -2.00 -16.66 3.84
C GLY A 116 -1.71 -15.98 2.51
N ILE A 117 -0.52 -15.37 2.43
CA ILE A 117 -0.07 -14.59 1.26
C ILE A 117 0.20 -15.47 0.03
N GLU A 118 0.57 -16.74 0.27
CA GLU A 118 1.07 -17.66 -0.77
C GLU A 118 -0.04 -18.14 -1.72
N ASN A 119 -1.31 -17.98 -1.31
CA ASN A 119 -2.48 -18.40 -2.08
C ASN A 119 -3.07 -17.28 -2.97
N ILE A 120 -2.51 -16.06 -2.95
CA ILE A 120 -3.06 -14.92 -3.72
C ILE A 120 -2.75 -15.01 -5.22
N ASN A 121 -1.69 -15.74 -5.61
CA ASN A 121 -1.32 -15.91 -7.02
C ASN A 121 -2.00 -17.12 -7.70
N GLU A 122 -2.88 -17.85 -6.99
CA GLU A 122 -3.56 -19.05 -7.51
C GLU A 122 -5.06 -18.81 -7.85
N ILE A 123 -5.52 -17.56 -7.84
CA ILE A 123 -6.90 -17.16 -8.21
C ILE A 123 -6.92 -16.45 -9.57
#